data_AF-D3Z7X9-F1
#
_entry.id   AF-D3Z7X9-F1
#
_cell.length_a   1.000
_cell.length_b   1.000
_cell.length_c   1.000
_cell.angle_alpha   90.00
_cell.angle_beta   90.00
_cell.angle_gamma   90.00
#
_symmetry.space_group_name_H-M   'P 1'
#
loop_
_entity.id
_entity.type
_entity.pdbx_description
1 polymer ?
#
loop_
_entity_poly.entity_id
_entity_poly.type
_entity_poly.pdbx_seq_one_letter_code
_entity_poly.pdbx_strand_id
1 'polypeptide(L)'
;MVRLMDCDPWKLSQSGRKKQDYGPKVNFRKQKLKMAGFQGLPGFSQKVVQRMGLYPGLEDFQPVEQCNLDYSPERGSAIDPHLDDAWLWGERLVSLNLLSATVVSMSPEAPGSLLLCSAPSVRPDAFEDSL
;
A
#
# COMPACT_ATOMS: atom_id res chain seq x y z
N MET A 1 -9.34 3.40 -11.52
CA MET A 1 -9.04 3.05 -10.13
C MET A 1 -9.38 4.19 -9.18
N VAL A 2 -8.78 5.38 -9.28
CA VAL A 2 -9.06 6.53 -8.38
C VAL A 2 -10.56 6.86 -8.28
N ARG A 3 -11.27 7.00 -9.42
CA ARG A 3 -12.72 7.22 -9.41
C ARG A 3 -13.54 6.14 -8.67
N LEU A 4 -13.03 4.90 -8.60
CA LEU A 4 -13.68 3.81 -7.85
C LEU A 4 -13.36 3.91 -6.36
N MET A 5 -12.19 4.43 -5.98
CA MET A 5 -11.86 4.74 -4.58
C MET A 5 -12.79 5.83 -4.04
N ASP A 6 -13.11 6.84 -4.87
CA ASP A 6 -14.02 7.95 -4.49
C ASP A 6 -15.48 7.52 -4.25
N CYS A 7 -15.85 6.29 -4.59
CA CYS A 7 -17.17 5.74 -4.25
C CYS A 7 -17.29 5.38 -2.76
N ASP A 8 -16.16 5.15 -2.07
CA ASP A 8 -16.12 4.83 -0.64
C ASP A 8 -15.82 6.08 0.20
N PRO A 9 -16.32 6.17 1.44
CA PRO A 9 -16.09 7.34 2.27
C PRO A 9 -14.64 7.46 2.73
N TRP A 10 -14.06 8.64 2.51
CA TRP A 10 -12.76 9.03 3.04
C TRP A 10 -12.85 9.46 4.50
N LYS A 11 -11.90 9.02 5.34
CA LYS A 11 -11.76 9.46 6.74
C LYS A 11 -10.60 10.44 6.89
N LEU A 12 -10.80 11.51 7.64
CA LEU A 12 -9.73 12.46 7.94
C LEU A 12 -8.67 11.81 8.86
N SER A 13 -7.39 12.08 8.58
CA SER A 13 -6.29 11.76 9.49
C SER A 13 -5.82 13.02 10.24
N GLN A 14 -5.03 12.82 11.30
CA GLN A 14 -4.39 13.91 12.07
C GLN A 14 -3.33 14.67 11.27
N SER A 15 -2.77 14.04 10.25
CA SER A 15 -1.64 14.54 9.45
C SER A 15 -2.09 15.28 8.17
N GLY A 16 -3.29 15.85 8.17
CA GLY A 16 -3.85 16.56 7.02
C GLY A 16 -4.35 15.65 5.88
N ARG A 17 -4.05 14.35 5.91
CA ARG A 17 -4.46 13.39 4.89
C ARG A 17 -5.92 12.96 5.03
N LYS A 18 -6.41 12.27 4.02
CA LYS A 18 -7.59 11.40 4.06
C LYS A 18 -7.14 9.96 3.86
N LYS A 19 -7.89 9.01 4.43
CA LYS A 19 -7.59 7.59 4.29
C LYS A 19 -8.81 6.70 4.15
N GLN A 20 -8.60 5.56 3.50
CA GLN A 20 -9.49 4.40 3.48
C GLN A 20 -8.67 3.16 3.85
N ASP A 21 -9.07 2.45 4.89
CA ASP A 21 -8.36 1.28 5.39
C ASP A 21 -9.19 0.01 5.11
N TYR A 22 -8.65 -0.92 4.34
CA TYR A 22 -9.25 -2.21 3.96
C TYR A 22 -8.41 -3.35 4.52
N GLY A 23 -8.73 -3.79 5.74
CA GLY A 23 -7.97 -4.82 6.43
C GLY A 23 -8.67 -5.30 7.70
N PRO A 24 -8.10 -6.32 8.38
CA PRO A 24 -8.60 -6.77 9.66
C PRO A 24 -8.49 -5.66 10.72
N LYS A 25 -9.30 -5.75 11.79
CA LYS A 25 -9.14 -4.86 12.95
C LYS A 25 -7.92 -5.27 13.75
N VAL A 26 -7.00 -4.33 13.91
CA VAL A 26 -5.74 -4.49 14.62
C VAL A 26 -5.84 -3.95 16.05
N ASN A 27 -5.30 -4.69 17.01
CA ASN A 27 -4.96 -4.20 18.34
C ASN A 27 -3.44 -4.17 18.47
N PHE A 28 -2.83 -3.01 18.19
CA PHE A 28 -1.38 -2.81 18.21
C PHE A 28 -0.77 -3.16 19.57
N ARG A 29 -1.36 -2.67 20.67
CA ARG A 29 -0.86 -2.92 22.03
C ARG A 29 -0.79 -4.41 22.40
N LYS A 30 -1.71 -5.22 21.88
CA LYS A 30 -1.79 -6.66 22.18
C LYS A 30 -1.25 -7.54 21.06
N GLN A 31 -0.82 -6.96 19.94
CA GLN A 31 -0.47 -7.66 18.70
C GLN A 31 -1.53 -8.71 18.30
N LYS A 32 -2.80 -8.28 18.23
CA LYS A 32 -3.94 -9.17 17.90
C LYS A 32 -4.74 -8.65 16.71
N LEU A 33 -5.21 -9.59 15.89
CA LEU A 33 -6.07 -9.34 14.74
C LEU A 33 -7.48 -9.88 14.98
N LYS A 34 -8.47 -9.20 14.40
CA LYS A 34 -9.84 -9.67 14.28
C LYS A 34 -10.36 -9.35 12.90
N MET A 35 -10.88 -10.33 12.16
CA MET A 35 -11.43 -10.10 10.82
C MET A 35 -12.53 -9.04 10.82
N ALA A 36 -13.42 -9.05 11.82
CA ALA A 36 -14.40 -7.98 12.07
C ALA A 36 -15.14 -7.49 10.81
N GLY A 37 -15.53 -8.42 9.94
CA GLY A 37 -16.24 -8.15 8.68
C GLY A 37 -15.34 -7.90 7.46
N PHE A 38 -14.02 -7.94 7.60
CA PHE A 38 -13.09 -7.95 6.47
C PHE A 38 -13.31 -9.21 5.63
N GLN A 39 -13.69 -9.02 4.36
CA GLN A 39 -13.99 -10.08 3.39
C GLN A 39 -12.98 -10.13 2.25
N GLY A 40 -11.90 -9.36 2.36
CA GLY A 40 -10.89 -9.19 1.32
C GLY A 40 -10.76 -7.74 0.87
N LEU A 41 -9.81 -7.53 -0.04
CA LEU A 41 -9.50 -6.23 -0.61
C LEU A 41 -10.60 -5.75 -1.56
N PRO A 42 -10.71 -4.42 -1.81
CA PRO A 42 -11.69 -3.90 -2.75
C PRO A 42 -11.44 -4.43 -4.16
N GLY A 43 -12.52 -4.74 -4.89
CA GLY A 43 -12.43 -5.38 -6.21
C GLY A 43 -11.63 -4.57 -7.25
N PHE A 44 -11.59 -3.24 -7.12
CA PHE A 44 -10.79 -2.40 -8.01
C PHE A 44 -9.28 -2.64 -7.92
N SER A 45 -8.81 -3.28 -6.85
CA SER A 45 -7.40 -3.58 -6.63
C SER A 45 -6.97 -4.94 -7.17
N GLN A 46 -7.92 -5.82 -7.53
CA GLN A 46 -7.62 -7.19 -7.95
C GLN A 46 -6.59 -7.24 -9.09
N LYS A 47 -6.79 -6.44 -10.14
CA LYS A 47 -5.87 -6.39 -11.29
C LYS A 47 -4.48 -5.86 -10.91
N VAL A 48 -4.42 -4.97 -9.92
CA VAL A 48 -3.15 -4.41 -9.43
C VAL A 48 -2.39 -5.49 -8.66
N VAL A 49 -3.05 -6.16 -7.72
CA VAL A 49 -2.45 -7.26 -6.94
C VAL A 49 -1.99 -8.40 -7.84
N GLN A 50 -2.79 -8.79 -8.85
CA GLN A 50 -2.37 -9.79 -9.84
C GLN A 50 -1.10 -9.38 -10.59
N ARG A 51 -0.97 -8.10 -10.97
CA ARG A 51 0.22 -7.59 -11.65
C ARG A 51 1.44 -7.52 -10.74
N MET A 52 1.28 -7.37 -9.42
CA MET A 52 2.40 -7.41 -8.48
C MET A 52 3.17 -8.73 -8.59
N GLY A 53 2.46 -9.85 -8.79
CA GLY A 53 3.06 -11.18 -8.97
C GLY A 53 3.97 -11.34 -10.19
N LEU A 54 4.01 -10.36 -11.10
CA LEU A 54 4.90 -10.35 -12.26
C LEU A 54 6.27 -9.72 -11.97
N TYR A 55 6.42 -9.08 -10.81
CA TYR A 55 7.66 -8.43 -10.42
C TYR A 55 8.51 -9.35 -9.55
N PRO A 56 9.81 -9.50 -9.84
CA PRO A 56 10.72 -10.24 -8.98
C PRO A 56 10.67 -9.77 -7.52
N GLY A 57 10.49 -10.71 -6.60
CA GLY A 57 10.32 -10.47 -5.17
C GLY A 57 8.86 -10.32 -4.70
N LEU A 58 7.90 -10.27 -5.63
CA LEU A 58 6.47 -10.16 -5.34
C LEU A 58 5.63 -11.32 -5.89
N GLU A 59 6.24 -12.38 -6.43
CA GLU A 59 5.56 -13.51 -7.08
C GLU A 59 4.53 -14.19 -6.17
N ASP A 60 4.85 -14.29 -4.88
CA ASP A 60 4.01 -14.85 -3.82
C ASP A 60 3.43 -13.76 -2.89
N PHE A 61 3.46 -12.50 -3.30
CA PHE A 61 2.98 -11.40 -2.47
C PHE A 61 1.47 -11.50 -2.21
N GLN A 62 1.09 -11.66 -0.95
CA GLN A 62 -0.29 -11.73 -0.49
C GLN A 62 -0.60 -10.54 0.43
N PRO A 63 -1.18 -9.44 -0.09
CA PRO A 63 -1.52 -8.30 0.74
C PRO A 63 -2.64 -8.64 1.72
N VAL A 64 -2.36 -8.46 3.01
CA VAL A 64 -3.32 -8.67 4.11
C VAL A 64 -4.18 -7.43 4.39
N GLU A 65 -3.75 -6.27 3.89
CA GLU A 65 -4.39 -4.98 4.03
C GLU A 65 -4.10 -4.09 2.82
N GLN A 66 -5.02 -3.19 2.51
CA GLN A 66 -4.80 -2.06 1.62
C GLN A 66 -5.21 -0.76 2.31
N CYS A 67 -4.33 0.24 2.25
CA CYS A 67 -4.64 1.60 2.66
C CYS A 67 -4.57 2.54 1.46
N ASN A 68 -5.66 3.25 1.17
CA ASN A 68 -5.63 4.38 0.24
C ASN A 68 -5.37 5.66 1.03
N LEU A 69 -4.43 6.47 0.57
CA LEU A 69 -4.06 7.73 1.19
C LEU A 69 -4.22 8.87 0.17
N ASP A 70 -5.02 9.87 0.53
CA ASP A 70 -5.21 11.09 -0.26
C ASP A 70 -4.52 12.27 0.43
N TYR A 71 -3.66 12.94 -0.34
CA TYR A 71 -2.77 14.01 0.09
C TYR A 71 -3.18 15.31 -0.59
N SER A 72 -3.39 16.36 0.21
CA SER A 72 -3.70 17.71 -0.26
C SER A 72 -2.62 18.70 0.20
N PRO A 73 -2.00 19.46 -0.73
CA PRO A 73 -1.08 20.56 -0.39
C PRO A 73 -1.73 21.62 0.49
N GLU A 74 -3.01 21.93 0.27
CA GLU A 74 -3.77 22.95 1.01
C GLU A 74 -3.89 22.62 2.50
N ARG A 75 -3.83 21.32 2.84
CA ARG A 75 -3.86 20.82 4.22
C ARG A 75 -2.47 20.55 4.79
N GLY A 76 -1.40 20.81 4.03
CA GLY A 76 -0.04 20.41 4.40
C GLY A 76 0.09 18.90 4.65
N SER A 77 -0.63 18.11 3.86
CA SER A 77 -0.77 16.66 4.10
C SER A 77 0.58 15.96 3.96
N ALA A 78 1.04 15.28 5.01
CA ALA A 78 2.31 14.57 5.00
C ALA A 78 2.26 13.30 5.86
N ILE A 79 3.29 12.48 5.76
CA ILE A 79 3.51 11.33 6.63
C ILE A 79 4.78 11.58 7.45
N ASP A 80 4.64 11.52 8.77
CA ASP A 80 5.80 11.63 9.66
C ASP A 80 6.69 10.39 9.51
N PRO A 81 8.01 10.50 9.70
CA PRO A 81 8.91 9.35 9.71
C PRO A 81 8.45 8.30 10.73
N HIS A 82 8.33 7.04 10.31
CA HIS A 82 7.91 5.93 11.15
C HIS A 82 8.42 4.60 10.58
N LEU A 83 8.29 3.55 11.38
CA LEU A 83 8.48 2.16 10.96
C LEU A 83 7.12 1.45 10.98
N ASP A 84 6.87 0.67 9.95
CA ASP A 84 5.70 -0.17 9.87
C ASP A 84 5.84 -1.41 10.77
N ASP A 85 4.75 -1.80 11.42
CA ASP A 85 4.63 -3.00 12.26
C ASP A 85 4.80 -4.28 11.43
N ALA A 86 6.04 -4.78 11.31
CA ALA A 86 6.35 -6.00 10.55
C ALA A 86 5.60 -7.25 11.05
N TRP A 87 5.24 -7.31 12.34
CA TRP A 87 4.42 -8.41 12.88
C TRP A 87 3.01 -8.48 12.26
N LEU A 88 2.54 -7.37 11.72
CA LEU A 88 1.23 -7.24 11.08
C LEU A 88 1.33 -7.40 9.56
N TRP A 89 2.21 -6.61 8.93
CA TRP A 89 2.26 -6.48 7.47
C TRP A 89 3.35 -7.32 6.81
N GLY A 90 4.20 -7.99 7.59
CA GLY A 90 5.32 -8.76 7.10
C GLY A 90 6.48 -7.90 6.61
N GLU A 91 7.35 -8.50 5.80
CA GLU A 91 8.62 -7.90 5.37
C GLU A 91 8.51 -7.10 4.05
N ARG A 92 7.36 -7.19 3.38
CA ARG A 92 7.15 -6.60 2.04
C ARG A 92 5.98 -5.63 2.07
N LEU A 93 6.24 -4.40 1.70
CA LEU A 93 5.24 -3.35 1.54
C LEU A 93 5.29 -2.82 0.11
N VAL A 94 4.12 -2.63 -0.49
CA VAL A 94 3.98 -2.10 -1.85
C VAL A 94 3.22 -0.78 -1.78
N SER A 95 3.87 0.30 -2.22
CA SER A 95 3.27 1.63 -2.33
C SER A 95 3.08 2.02 -3.80
N LEU A 96 1.91 2.57 -4.13
CA LEU A 96 1.58 3.04 -5.48
C LEU A 96 1.26 4.54 -5.45
N ASN A 97 1.97 5.31 -6.27
CA ASN A 97 1.71 6.72 -6.47
C ASN A 97 0.92 6.95 -7.77
N LEU A 98 -0.18 7.71 -7.71
CA LEU A 98 -1.18 7.72 -8.79
C LEU A 98 -1.44 9.08 -9.44
N LEU A 99 -1.40 10.19 -8.68
CA LEU A 99 -1.98 11.46 -9.11
C LEU A 99 -0.95 12.55 -9.39
N SER A 100 0.03 12.72 -8.51
CA SER A 100 1.02 13.80 -8.61
C SER A 100 2.42 13.28 -8.33
N ALA A 101 3.45 14.05 -8.73
CA ALA A 101 4.80 13.79 -8.26
C ALA A 101 4.85 13.83 -6.74
N THR A 102 5.65 12.94 -6.15
CA THR A 102 5.81 12.82 -4.70
C THR A 102 7.26 12.53 -4.35
N VAL A 103 7.65 12.85 -3.13
CA VAL A 103 8.96 12.50 -2.58
C VAL A 103 8.74 11.53 -1.42
N VAL A 104 9.41 10.39 -1.49
CA VAL A 104 9.49 9.43 -0.39
C VAL A 104 10.93 9.44 0.11
N SER A 105 11.10 9.70 1.40
CA SER A 105 12.40 9.68 2.07
C SER A 105 12.51 8.41 2.90
N MET A 106 13.62 7.69 2.74
CA MET A 106 13.92 6.47 3.49
C MET A 106 15.24 6.67 4.25
N SER A 107 15.27 6.28 5.52
CA SER A 107 16.45 6.34 6.38
C SER A 107 16.59 5.04 7.15
N PRO A 108 17.80 4.46 7.28
CA PRO A 108 17.99 3.23 8.03
C PRO A 108 17.83 3.50 9.54
N GLU A 109 17.21 2.56 10.26
CA GLU A 109 17.09 2.64 11.73
C GLU A 109 18.42 2.40 12.44
N ALA A 110 19.27 1.54 11.87
CA ALA A 110 20.56 1.13 12.40
C ALA A 110 21.69 1.30 11.36
N PRO A 111 22.98 1.26 11.75
CA PRO A 111 24.08 1.32 10.80
C PRO A 111 23.95 0.25 9.71
N GLY A 112 23.92 0.69 8.44
CA GLY A 112 23.70 -0.17 7.28
C GLY A 112 23.53 0.65 6.00
N SER A 113 23.36 -0.02 4.87
CA SER A 113 23.09 0.63 3.58
C SER A 113 21.64 0.38 3.14
N LEU A 114 21.01 1.42 2.61
CA LEU A 114 19.77 1.28 1.85
C LEU A 114 20.12 1.04 0.38
N LEU A 115 19.54 -0.01 -0.20
CA LEU A 115 19.67 -0.30 -1.63
C LEU A 115 18.40 0.13 -2.34
N LEU A 116 18.53 1.07 -3.28
CA LEU A 116 17.45 1.44 -4.18
C LEU A 116 17.68 0.78 -5.54
N CYS A 117 16.80 -0.16 -5.89
CA CYS A 117 16.82 -0.82 -7.19
C CYS A 117 15.72 -0.24 -8.08
N SER A 118 16.03 -0.06 -9.37
CA SER A 118 14.98 0.16 -10.37
C SER A 118 14.24 -1.16 -10.60
N ALA A 119 12.92 -1.10 -10.72
CA ALA A 119 12.14 -2.28 -11.08
C ALA A 119 12.59 -2.79 -12.47
N PRO A 120 12.72 -4.12 -12.66
CA PRO A 120 13.04 -4.68 -13.96
C PRO A 120 11.94 -4.35 -14.98
N SER A 121 12.30 -4.18 -16.24
CA SER A 121 11.35 -3.96 -17.32
C SER A 121 10.53 -5.24 -17.56
N VAL A 122 9.28 -5.23 -17.11
CA VAL A 122 8.33 -6.31 -17.41
C VAL A 122 7.82 -6.08 -18.84
N ARG A 123 7.99 -7.08 -19.73
CA ARG A 123 7.49 -6.99 -21.11
C ARG A 123 5.94 -7.06 -21.11
N PRO A 124 5.25 -6.21 -21.89
CA PRO A 124 3.78 -6.14 -21.91
C PRO A 124 3.07 -7.43 -22.33
N ASP A 125 3.74 -8.33 -23.05
CA ASP A 125 3.12 -9.45 -23.79
C ASP A 125 2.58 -10.58 -22.89
N ALA A 126 2.72 -10.50 -21.57
CA ALA A 126 2.29 -11.55 -20.64
C ALA A 126 0.75 -11.61 -20.39
N PHE A 127 -0.06 -10.81 -21.07
CA PHE A 127 -1.50 -10.67 -20.79
C PHE A 127 -2.46 -11.02 -21.94
N GLU A 128 -1.98 -11.30 -23.16
CA GLU A 128 -2.90 -11.58 -24.29
C GLU A 128 -3.39 -13.04 -24.35
N ASP A 129 -2.75 -13.98 -23.67
CA ASP A 129 -3.08 -15.41 -23.77
C ASP A 129 -4.01 -15.96 -22.66
N SER A 130 -4.78 -15.12 -21.96
CA SER A 130 -5.65 -15.59 -20.87
C SER A 130 -6.98 -14.85 -20.74
N LEU A 131 -7.68 -14.68 -21.86
CA LEU A 131 -9.11 -14.33 -21.90
C LEU A 131 -9.93 -15.47 -22.52
#